data_AF-A0A2S9G3U5-F1
#
_entry.id   AF-A0A2S9G3U5-F1
#
_cell.length_a   1.000
_cell.length_b   1.000
_cell.length_c   1.000
_cell.angle_alpha   90.00
_cell.angle_beta   90.00
_cell.angle_gamma   90.00
#
_symmetry.space_group_name_H-M   'P 1'
#
loop_
_entity.id
_entity.type
_entity.pdbx_description
1 polymer ?
#
loop_
_entity_poly.entity_id
_entity_poly.type
_entity_poly.pdbx_seq_one_letter_code
_entity_poly.pdbx_strand_id
1 'polypeptide(L)'
;DFRRDTGMSADPVVLAYPRARLVIASRAAGLPAPIDGPTLRDKMRHLARETETAKAAGMTGRLCLDVAHAKTINTLLSPSSHEI
;
A
#
# COMPACT_ATOMS: atom_id res chain seq x y z
N ASP A 1 -8.42 11.36 0.93
CA ASP A 1 -9.55 11.61 -0.01
C ASP A 1 -10.51 10.45 -0.08
N PHE A 2 -10.11 9.26 -0.57
CA PHE A 2 -11.01 8.09 -0.67
C PHE A 2 -11.91 7.87 0.55
N ARG A 3 -11.34 7.79 1.76
CA ARG A 3 -12.11 7.60 3.01
C ARG A 3 -13.08 8.75 3.32
N ARG A 4 -12.73 9.98 2.94
CA ARG A 4 -13.59 11.16 3.15
C ARG A 4 -14.77 11.13 2.17
N ASP A 5 -14.51 10.70 0.95
CA ASP A 5 -15.50 10.59 -0.12
C ASP A 5 -16.49 9.44 0.12
N THR A 6 -15.99 8.28 0.55
CA THR A 6 -16.81 7.06 0.73
C THR A 6 -17.35 6.86 2.14
N GLY A 7 -16.87 7.63 3.12
CA GLY A 7 -17.17 7.43 4.54
C GLY A 7 -16.51 6.18 5.15
N MET A 8 -15.67 5.44 4.40
CA MET A 8 -15.00 4.25 4.91
C MET A 8 -13.97 4.58 6.00
N SER A 9 -13.87 3.70 6.99
CA SER A 9 -12.94 3.87 8.12
C SER A 9 -11.48 3.65 7.69
N ALA A 10 -10.55 3.86 8.64
CA ALA A 10 -9.13 3.54 8.46
C ALA A 10 -8.80 2.07 8.73
N ASP A 11 -9.79 1.24 9.04
CA ASP A 11 -9.58 -0.15 9.40
C ASP A 11 -8.95 -0.91 8.20
N PRO A 12 -7.81 -1.60 8.40
CA PRO A 12 -7.19 -2.38 7.34
C PRO A 12 -8.13 -3.38 6.65
N VAL A 13 -9.06 -4.00 7.38
CA VAL A 13 -10.04 -4.96 6.84
C VAL A 13 -11.03 -4.25 5.93
N VAL A 14 -11.52 -3.07 6.34
CA VAL A 14 -12.43 -2.26 5.53
C VAL A 14 -11.74 -1.81 4.23
N LEU A 15 -10.45 -1.47 4.30
CA LEU A 15 -9.66 -1.05 3.14
C LEU A 15 -9.15 -2.22 2.28
N ALA A 16 -9.38 -3.48 2.67
CA ALA A 16 -8.95 -4.63 1.87
C ALA A 16 -9.69 -4.71 0.53
N TYR A 17 -11.02 -4.50 0.54
CA TYR A 17 -11.84 -4.51 -0.67
C TYR A 17 -11.39 -3.48 -1.73
N PRO A 18 -11.26 -2.17 -1.44
CA PRO A 18 -10.86 -1.20 -2.45
C PRO A 18 -9.45 -1.45 -2.99
N ARG A 19 -8.51 -1.94 -2.17
CA ARG A 19 -7.16 -2.33 -2.65
C ARG A 19 -7.23 -3.50 -3.63
N ALA A 20 -7.90 -4.59 -3.24
CA ALA A 20 -8.06 -5.76 -4.10
C ALA A 20 -8.76 -5.39 -5.42
N ARG A 21 -9.79 -4.52 -5.35
CA ARG A 21 -10.52 -4.06 -6.53
C ARG A 21 -9.62 -3.30 -7.50
N LEU A 22 -8.74 -2.43 -7.00
CA LEU A 22 -7.76 -1.71 -7.81
C LEU A 22 -6.73 -2.66 -8.44
N VAL A 23 -6.21 -3.61 -7.67
CA VAL A 23 -5.23 -4.60 -8.17
C VAL A 23 -5.83 -5.42 -9.32
N ILE A 24 -7.05 -5.94 -9.14
CA ILE A 24 -7.75 -6.71 -10.17
C ILE A 24 -8.02 -5.84 -11.40
N ALA A 25 -8.46 -4.59 -11.21
CA ALA A 25 -8.71 -3.67 -12.32
C ALA A 25 -7.44 -3.35 -13.12
N SER A 26 -6.34 -3.02 -12.43
CA SER A 26 -5.03 -2.78 -13.06
C SER A 26 -4.59 -3.99 -13.86
N ARG A 27 -4.68 -5.20 -13.28
CA ARG A 27 -4.27 -6.42 -13.97
C ARG A 27 -5.10 -6.69 -15.21
N ALA A 28 -6.43 -6.53 -15.12
CA ALA A 28 -7.35 -6.70 -16.24
C ALA A 28 -7.09 -5.68 -17.37
N ALA A 29 -6.63 -4.48 -17.03
CA ALA A 29 -6.28 -3.44 -17.99
C ALA A 29 -4.84 -3.56 -18.53
N GLY A 30 -4.04 -4.54 -18.09
CA GLY A 30 -2.63 -4.65 -18.48
C GLY A 30 -1.74 -3.54 -17.91
N LEU A 31 -2.17 -2.87 -16.85
CA LEU A 31 -1.43 -1.81 -16.17
C LEU A 31 -0.53 -2.38 -15.07
N PRO A 32 0.53 -1.64 -14.67
CA PRO A 32 1.27 -1.93 -13.45
C PRO A 32 0.34 -2.01 -12.24
N ALA A 33 0.74 -2.81 -11.24
CA ALA A 33 -0.01 -2.91 -10.01
C ALA A 33 -0.06 -1.53 -9.29
N PRO A 34 -1.17 -1.22 -8.61
CA PRO A 34 -1.39 0.08 -8.01
C PRO A 34 -0.47 0.37 -6.82
N ILE A 35 -0.36 1.65 -6.48
CA ILE A 35 0.36 2.15 -5.30
C ILE A 35 -0.61 2.43 -4.14
N ASP A 36 -0.22 2.13 -2.91
CA ASP A 36 -1.03 2.41 -1.71
C ASP A 36 -0.86 3.85 -1.21
N GLY A 37 -1.81 4.29 -0.39
CA GLY A 37 -1.78 5.60 0.26
C GLY A 37 -0.62 5.78 1.25
N PRO A 38 -0.35 7.02 1.68
CA PRO A 38 0.78 7.31 2.53
C PRO A 38 0.53 6.92 3.99
N THR A 39 1.60 6.54 4.68
CA THR A 39 1.61 6.52 6.15
C THR A 39 1.95 7.93 6.64
N LEU A 40 1.13 8.45 7.58
CA LEU A 40 1.34 9.79 8.16
C LEU A 40 2.64 9.84 8.98
N ARG A 41 3.28 11.02 9.01
CA ARG A 41 4.59 11.25 9.66
C ARG A 41 4.63 10.81 11.13
N ASP A 42 3.56 11.05 11.88
CA ASP A 42 3.40 10.70 13.30
C ASP A 42 3.09 9.20 13.53
N LYS A 43 2.98 8.41 12.46
CA LYS A 43 2.60 7.00 12.48
C LYS A 43 3.69 6.07 11.97
N MET A 44 4.95 6.50 11.99
CA MET A 44 6.13 5.70 11.62
C MET A 44 6.09 4.26 12.18
N ARG A 45 5.69 4.08 13.44
CA ARG A 45 5.59 2.75 14.08
C ARG A 45 4.67 1.75 13.35
N HIS A 46 3.75 2.24 12.53
CA HIS A 46 2.82 1.41 11.75
C HIS A 46 3.28 1.18 10.31
N LEU A 47 4.30 1.91 9.83
CA LEU A 47 4.75 1.92 8.44
C LEU A 47 5.02 0.52 7.90
N ALA A 48 5.78 -0.29 8.64
CA ALA A 48 6.13 -1.64 8.20
C ALA A 48 4.89 -2.53 8.06
N ARG A 49 4.05 -2.59 9.10
CA ARG A 49 2.82 -3.41 9.10
C ARG A 49 1.84 -2.97 8.02
N GLU A 50 1.62 -1.67 7.86
CA GLU A 50 0.76 -1.13 6.80
C GLU A 50 1.34 -1.45 5.42
N THR A 51 2.66 -1.45 5.28
CA THR A 51 3.34 -1.79 4.02
C THR A 51 3.17 -3.25 3.65
N GLU A 52 3.36 -4.16 4.61
CA GLU A 52 3.11 -5.57 4.40
C GLU A 52 1.64 -5.86 4.08
N THR A 53 0.71 -5.19 4.76
CA THR A 53 -0.73 -5.35 4.49
C THR A 53 -1.08 -4.93 3.06
N ALA A 54 -0.49 -3.83 2.57
CA ALA A 54 -0.68 -3.37 1.21
C ALA A 54 -0.04 -4.32 0.19
N LYS A 55 1.19 -4.78 0.46
CA LYS A 55 1.90 -5.77 -0.37
C LYS A 55 1.08 -7.05 -0.51
N ALA A 56 0.55 -7.57 0.59
CA ALA A 56 -0.30 -8.76 0.61
C ALA A 56 -1.60 -8.58 -0.18
N ALA A 57 -2.12 -7.35 -0.28
CA ALA A 57 -3.27 -7.03 -1.13
C ALA A 57 -2.91 -6.93 -2.64
N GLY A 58 -1.63 -7.03 -3.01
CA GLY A 58 -1.13 -6.93 -4.38
C GLY A 58 -0.67 -5.53 -4.80
N MET A 59 -0.54 -4.59 -3.86
CA MET A 59 -0.01 -3.25 -4.13
C MET A 59 1.53 -3.33 -4.25
N THR A 60 2.12 -2.65 -5.24
CA THR A 60 3.59 -2.72 -5.49
C THR A 60 4.32 -1.42 -5.21
N GLY A 61 3.61 -0.40 -4.72
CA GLY A 61 4.20 0.88 -4.33
C GLY A 61 3.43 1.51 -3.17
N ARG A 62 3.99 2.58 -2.61
CA ARG A 62 3.35 3.39 -1.57
C ARG A 62 3.75 4.85 -1.75
N LEU A 63 2.79 5.77 -1.59
CA LEU A 63 3.08 7.20 -1.53
C LEU A 63 3.94 7.54 -0.30
N CYS A 64 5.05 8.25 -0.52
CA CYS A 64 6.02 8.59 0.51
C CYS A 64 5.98 10.09 0.79
N LEU A 65 5.44 10.50 1.95
CA LEU A 65 5.34 11.91 2.38
C LEU A 65 6.50 12.36 3.27
N ASP A 66 7.30 11.42 3.77
CA ASP A 66 8.48 11.67 4.59
C ASP A 66 9.65 10.84 4.05
N VAL A 67 10.76 11.49 3.70
CA VAL A 67 11.96 10.85 3.16
C VAL A 67 12.47 9.75 4.08
N ALA A 68 12.27 9.86 5.39
CA ALA A 68 12.63 8.83 6.36
C ALA A 68 11.90 7.49 6.14
N HIS A 69 10.71 7.49 5.49
CA HIS A 69 9.95 6.27 5.18
C HIS A 69 10.48 5.52 3.96
N ALA A 70 11.19 6.21 3.05
CA ALA A 70 11.52 5.69 1.72
C ALA A 70 12.34 4.39 1.79
N LYS A 71 13.36 4.34 2.66
CA LYS A 71 14.20 3.15 2.81
C LYS A 71 13.37 1.92 3.23
N THR A 72 12.53 2.06 4.26
CA THR A 72 11.69 0.97 4.74
C THR A 72 10.68 0.52 3.69
N ILE A 73 10.02 1.46 3.01
CA ILE A 73 9.05 1.14 1.94
C ILE A 73 9.75 0.34 0.82
N ASN A 74 10.88 0.84 0.32
CA ASN A 74 11.61 0.20 -0.78
C ASN A 74 12.12 -1.19 -0.40
N THR A 75 12.63 -1.36 0.83
CA THR A 75 13.05 -2.68 1.30
C THR A 75 11.91 -3.68 1.35
N LEU A 76 10.74 -3.31 1.89
CA LEU A 76 9.62 -4.25 2.06
C LEU A 76 8.92 -4.59 0.72
N LEU A 77 8.87 -3.63 -0.21
CA LEU A 77 8.22 -3.82 -1.51
C LEU A 77 9.14 -4.40 -2.59
N SER A 78 10.44 -4.51 -2.32
CA SER A 78 11.36 -5.22 -3.22
C SER A 78 11.24 -6.74 -3.05
N PRO A 79 11.49 -7.53 -4.11
CA PRO A 79 11.66 -8.97 -3.96
C PRO A 79 12.80 -9.28 -2.99
N SER A 80 12.60 -10.31 -2.18
CA SER A 80 13.66 -10.90 -1.36
C SER A 80 14.63 -11.70 -2.24
N SER A 81 15.79 -12.04 -1.68
CA SER A 81 16.77 -12.90 -2.33
C SER A 81 16.26 -14.32 -2.64
N HIS A 82 15.13 -14.73 -2.06
CA HIS A 82 14.51 -16.03 -2.33
C HIS A 82 13.48 -15.97 -3.48
N GLU A 83 13.11 -14.77 -3.93
CA GLU A 83 12.11 -14.53 -4.96
C GLU A 83 12.74 -14.16 -6.32
N ILE A 84 14.08 -14.16 -6.41
CA ILE A 84 14.90 -13.88 -7.60
C ILE A 84 15.75 -15.11 -7.92
#